data_AF-A0A250FN19-F1
#
_entry.id   AF-A0A250FN19-F1
#
_cell.length_a   1.000
_cell.length_b   1.000
_cell.length_c   1.000
_cell.angle_alpha   90.00
_cell.angle_beta   90.00
_cell.angle_gamma   90.00
#
_symmetry.space_group_name_H-M   'P 1'
#
loop_
_entity.id
_entity.type
_entity.pdbx_description
1 polymer ?
#
loop_
_entity_poly.entity_id
_entity_poly.type
_entity_poly.pdbx_seq_one_letter_code
_entity_poly.pdbx_strand_id
1 'polypeptide(L)'
;MKHIVIFLALLSTNCNLFQGQQPAGESVAAEEKQQQEEVFVPVQKELYVIDKEEREDYYLFGEKIKISAEGNEFYQTDRGDYIKKKDVGDWNTLKTKITGDDLSRNVDINGNSNDHITKYLSIDQISYEEYQEALRNKIDFLIEDTLAIVKKNGKLTFPCEHKTVYLKDQSDSVEDPFSTTYAYVGNVPILNQYLVFEDSEDFYAYIFIDKTTGKQTDFDRFPFLSPDKKYIITIGRAYEDLVGTISLYRIKSIKPFVIETLVNEDIKWWATYDFDEDPIFFSKNGSLYAPMNVIPNFFDEHNNPNKQRMYIKIGIK
;
A
#
# COMPACT_ATOMS: atom_id res chain seq x y z
N MET A 1 -23.19 -0.49 12.45
CA MET A 1 -23.61 -1.52 13.44
C MET A 1 -23.13 -2.86 12.92
N LYS A 2 -22.33 -3.57 13.72
CA LYS A 2 -21.81 -4.93 13.52
C LYS A 2 -20.96 -5.16 12.25
N HIS A 3 -19.66 -4.95 12.36
CA HIS A 3 -18.67 -5.56 11.47
C HIS A 3 -18.64 -7.07 11.73
N ILE A 4 -19.09 -7.86 10.76
CA ILE A 4 -18.90 -9.31 10.75
C ILE A 4 -17.60 -9.53 9.97
N VAL A 5 -16.52 -9.76 10.71
CA VAL A 5 -15.24 -10.19 10.16
C VAL A 5 -15.41 -11.65 9.72
N ILE A 6 -15.48 -11.89 8.41
CA ILE A 6 -15.50 -13.24 7.85
C ILE A 6 -14.05 -13.73 7.87
N PHE A 7 -13.70 -14.53 8.90
CA PHE A 7 -12.53 -15.39 8.87
C PHE A 7 -12.76 -16.48 7.82
N LEU A 8 -12.10 -16.38 6.67
CA LEU A 8 -11.98 -17.51 5.75
C LEU A 8 -11.04 -18.54 6.39
N ALA A 9 -11.62 -19.50 7.10
CA ALA A 9 -10.93 -20.69 7.58
C ALA A 9 -10.58 -21.58 6.38
N LEU A 10 -9.33 -21.51 5.91
CA LEU A 10 -8.76 -22.51 5.01
C LEU A 10 -8.58 -23.81 5.80
N LEU A 11 -9.58 -24.70 5.67
CA LEU A 11 -9.53 -26.06 6.15
C LEU A 11 -8.47 -26.85 5.37
N SER A 12 -7.54 -27.39 6.13
CA SER A 12 -6.57 -28.41 5.79
C SER A 12 -7.14 -29.54 4.90
N THR A 13 -6.50 -29.75 3.75
CA THR A 13 -6.34 -31.09 3.18
C THR A 13 -4.88 -31.32 2.86
N ASN A 14 -4.24 -32.15 3.67
CA ASN A 14 -2.94 -32.75 3.41
C ASN A 14 -2.88 -33.36 2.02
N CYS A 15 -1.90 -32.96 1.22
CA CYS A 15 -1.35 -33.80 0.16
C CYS A 15 0.18 -33.65 0.16
N ASN A 16 0.84 -34.66 0.72
CA ASN A 16 2.27 -34.92 0.55
C ASN A 16 2.58 -35.05 -0.95
N LEU A 17 3.30 -34.10 -1.53
CA LEU A 17 4.11 -34.36 -2.73
C LEU A 17 5.08 -33.18 -2.96
N PHE A 18 6.28 -33.27 -2.39
CA PHE A 18 7.57 -32.81 -2.95
C PHE A 18 8.63 -32.93 -1.84
N GLN A 19 9.17 -34.14 -1.67
CA GLN A 19 10.45 -34.33 -0.96
C GLN A 19 11.58 -33.84 -1.88
N GLY A 20 11.89 -32.54 -1.78
CA GLY A 20 13.23 -32.04 -2.10
C GLY A 20 14.04 -31.98 -0.81
N GLN A 21 15.13 -32.73 -0.72
CA GLN A 21 16.04 -32.71 0.42
C GLN A 21 16.69 -31.33 0.57
N GLN A 22 16.31 -30.59 1.61
CA GLN A 22 17.17 -29.60 2.29
C GLN A 22 17.27 -29.97 3.78
N PRO A 23 18.39 -29.64 4.45
CA PRO A 23 18.72 -30.13 5.80
C PRO A 23 17.98 -29.37 6.92
N ALA A 24 16.74 -28.95 6.70
CA ALA A 24 15.99 -28.12 7.65
C ALA A 24 15.69 -28.86 8.98
N GLY A 25 15.53 -30.19 8.95
CA GLY A 25 15.20 -30.97 10.15
C GLY A 25 16.33 -31.08 11.19
N GLU A 26 17.60 -31.03 10.77
CA GLU A 26 18.73 -31.09 11.70
C GLU A 26 19.01 -29.73 12.35
N SER A 27 18.82 -28.62 11.61
CA SER A 27 19.01 -27.27 12.14
C SER A 27 17.92 -26.88 13.14
N VAL A 28 16.66 -27.23 12.89
CA VAL A 28 15.54 -26.93 13.81
C VAL A 28 15.72 -27.67 15.14
N ALA A 29 16.09 -28.95 15.10
CA ALA A 29 16.35 -29.74 16.31
C ALA A 29 17.59 -29.27 17.10
N ALA A 30 18.57 -28.64 16.43
CA ALA A 30 19.72 -28.03 17.09
C ALA A 30 19.36 -26.69 17.76
N GLU A 31 18.51 -25.89 17.12
CA GLU A 31 18.02 -24.62 17.66
C GLU A 31 17.09 -24.81 18.86
N GLU A 32 16.15 -25.77 18.81
CA GLU A 32 15.29 -26.11 19.94
C GLU A 32 16.09 -26.53 21.18
N LYS A 33 17.19 -27.28 20.99
CA LYS A 33 18.09 -27.66 22.07
C LYS A 33 18.81 -26.44 22.65
N GLN A 34 19.29 -25.53 21.80
CA GLN A 34 19.93 -24.29 22.25
C GLN A 34 18.96 -23.42 23.05
N GLN A 35 17.71 -23.28 22.60
CA GLN A 35 16.68 -22.54 23.33
C GLN A 35 16.42 -23.13 24.73
N GLN A 36 16.44 -24.46 24.89
CA GLN A 36 16.24 -25.11 26.19
C GLN A 36 17.43 -24.96 27.15
N GLU A 37 18.62 -24.68 26.65
CA GLU A 37 19.84 -24.49 27.44
C GLU A 37 20.07 -23.02 27.87
N GLU A 38 19.39 -22.05 27.23
CA GLU A 38 19.55 -20.64 27.57
C GLU A 38 18.85 -20.26 28.88
N VAL A 39 19.53 -19.44 29.68
CA VAL A 39 18.95 -18.78 30.85
C VAL A 39 18.33 -17.47 30.40
N PHE A 40 17.00 -17.39 30.46
CA PHE A 40 16.25 -16.20 30.09
C PHE A 40 16.07 -15.25 31.28
N VAL A 41 16.34 -13.97 31.04
CA VAL A 41 16.09 -12.89 31.99
C VAL A 41 14.83 -12.13 31.56
N PRO A 42 13.80 -11.98 32.41
CA PRO A 42 12.61 -11.22 32.06
C PRO A 42 12.92 -9.79 31.64
N VAL A 43 12.36 -9.36 30.51
CA VAL A 43 12.46 -8.00 29.98
C VAL A 43 11.11 -7.60 29.38
N GLN A 44 10.91 -6.31 29.15
CA GLN A 44 9.77 -5.81 28.38
C GLN A 44 10.28 -4.81 27.36
N LYS A 45 10.30 -5.21 26.10
CA LYS A 45 10.65 -4.32 24.97
C LYS A 45 9.91 -4.75 23.71
N GLU A 46 9.76 -3.79 22.80
CA GLU A 46 9.17 -4.01 21.50
C GLU A 46 10.26 -3.88 20.44
N LEU A 47 10.33 -4.88 19.55
CA LEU A 47 11.28 -4.94 18.46
C LEU A 47 10.53 -5.23 17.16
N TYR A 48 11.23 -5.12 16.04
CA TYR A 48 10.72 -5.39 14.70
C TYR A 48 11.52 -6.52 14.10
N VAL A 49 10.85 -7.42 13.38
CA VAL A 49 11.53 -8.41 12.54
C VAL A 49 12.26 -7.68 11.41
N ILE A 50 13.57 -7.89 11.30
CA ILE A 50 14.44 -7.24 10.31
C ILE A 50 15.00 -8.20 9.27
N ASP A 51 14.71 -9.48 9.42
CA ASP A 51 14.99 -10.49 8.42
C ASP A 51 13.91 -10.51 7.33
N LYS A 52 14.33 -10.72 6.10
CA LYS A 52 13.48 -10.73 4.90
C LYS A 52 13.26 -12.14 4.34
N GLU A 53 13.93 -13.14 4.89
CA GLU A 53 13.72 -14.53 4.50
C GLU A 53 12.31 -14.96 4.93
N GLU A 54 11.55 -15.56 4.01
CA GLU A 54 10.27 -16.18 4.35
C GLU A 54 10.56 -17.45 5.14
N ARG A 55 10.09 -17.47 6.39
CA ARG A 55 10.36 -18.54 7.34
C ARG A 55 9.10 -19.32 7.69
N GLU A 56 9.30 -20.57 8.09
CA GLU A 56 8.25 -21.42 8.63
C GLU A 56 7.75 -20.95 10.02
N ASP A 57 8.48 -20.03 10.67
CA ASP A 57 8.16 -19.50 12.01
C ASP A 57 7.11 -18.37 12.01
N TYR A 58 6.44 -18.12 10.88
CA TYR A 58 5.34 -17.16 10.69
C TYR A 58 5.67 -15.68 10.94
N TYR A 59 6.94 -15.32 11.18
CA TYR A 59 7.34 -13.92 11.35
C TYR A 59 7.47 -13.20 10.02
N LEU A 60 6.80 -12.05 9.89
CA LEU A 60 6.88 -11.23 8.67
C LEU A 60 7.88 -10.09 8.84
N PHE A 61 8.64 -9.79 7.78
CA PHE A 61 9.55 -8.64 7.77
C PHE A 61 8.83 -7.34 8.13
N GLY A 62 9.28 -6.67 9.19
CA GLY A 62 8.66 -5.47 9.72
C GLY A 62 7.61 -5.70 10.80
N GLU A 63 7.24 -6.95 11.11
CA GLU A 63 6.29 -7.26 12.17
C GLU A 63 6.81 -6.76 13.53
N LYS A 64 5.94 -6.08 14.26
CA LYS A 64 6.22 -5.63 15.62
C LYS A 64 5.98 -6.76 16.60
N ILE A 65 7.01 -7.11 17.37
CA ILE A 65 6.99 -8.20 18.34
C ILE A 65 7.24 -7.68 19.75
N LYS A 66 6.54 -8.29 20.72
CA LYS A 66 6.73 -8.01 22.15
C LYS A 66 7.62 -9.07 22.77
N ILE A 67 8.69 -8.64 23.42
CA ILE A 67 9.68 -9.50 24.06
C ILE A 67 9.40 -9.59 25.56
N SER A 68 9.26 -10.82 26.06
CA SER A 68 8.99 -11.16 27.46
C SER A 68 10.26 -11.51 28.24
N ALA A 69 11.27 -12.07 27.57
CA ALA A 69 12.54 -12.42 28.18
C ALA A 69 13.70 -12.43 27.16
N GLU A 70 14.90 -12.26 27.67
CA GLU A 70 16.14 -12.19 26.89
C GLU A 70 17.12 -13.27 27.35
N GLY A 71 17.51 -14.13 26.42
CA GLY A 71 18.58 -15.11 26.60
C GLY A 71 19.91 -14.60 26.05
N ASN A 72 20.82 -15.48 25.64
CA ASN A 72 22.08 -15.09 25.03
C ASN A 72 21.91 -14.82 23.53
N GLU A 73 21.47 -15.83 22.77
CA GLU A 73 21.26 -15.76 21.31
C GLU A 73 19.80 -15.54 20.93
N PHE A 74 18.86 -15.84 21.83
CA PHE A 74 17.42 -15.74 21.59
C PHE A 74 16.72 -14.72 22.47
N TYR A 75 15.60 -14.22 21.96
CA TYR A 75 14.54 -13.61 22.74
C TYR A 75 13.38 -14.58 22.87
N GLN A 76 12.72 -14.57 24.02
CA GLN A 76 11.39 -15.15 24.18
C GLN A 76 10.35 -14.06 23.95
N THR A 77 9.32 -14.34 23.16
CA THR A 77 8.24 -13.38 22.89
C THR A 77 7.08 -13.55 23.87
N ASP A 78 6.15 -12.59 23.89
CA ASP A 78 4.90 -12.69 24.65
C ASP A 78 3.98 -13.83 24.15
N ARG A 79 4.21 -14.35 22.94
CA ARG A 79 3.49 -15.51 22.38
C ARG A 79 4.02 -16.84 22.93
N GLY A 80 5.17 -16.82 23.61
CA GLY A 80 5.82 -18.00 24.20
C GLY A 80 6.78 -18.74 23.26
N ASP A 81 6.98 -18.23 22.04
CA ASP A 81 7.98 -18.69 21.08
C ASP A 81 9.30 -17.91 21.21
N TYR A 82 10.29 -18.30 20.40
CA TYR A 82 11.66 -17.78 20.45
C TYR A 82 12.10 -17.24 19.10
N ILE A 83 12.85 -16.13 19.11
CA ILE A 83 13.41 -15.51 17.91
C ILE A 83 14.88 -15.12 18.14
N LYS A 84 15.74 -15.30 17.14
CA LYS A 84 17.15 -14.96 17.25
C LYS A 84 17.32 -13.45 17.37
N LYS A 85 18.19 -13.00 18.26
CA LYS A 85 18.45 -11.56 18.46
C LYS A 85 18.90 -10.85 17.18
N LYS A 86 19.67 -11.54 16.33
CA LYS A 86 20.18 -11.00 15.06
C LYS A 86 19.09 -10.69 14.02
N ASP A 87 17.91 -11.28 14.20
CA ASP A 87 16.79 -11.22 13.25
C ASP A 87 15.78 -10.14 13.61
N VAL A 88 15.99 -9.46 14.74
CA VAL A 88 15.11 -8.40 15.24
C VAL A 88 15.91 -7.15 15.55
N GLY A 89 15.27 -5.99 15.46
CA GLY A 89 15.91 -4.71 15.70
C GLY A 89 14.92 -3.66 16.17
N ASP A 90 15.44 -2.51 16.61
CA ASP A 90 14.58 -1.36 16.88
C ASP A 90 14.07 -0.74 15.57
N TRP A 91 13.21 0.27 15.70
CA TRP A 91 12.66 1.00 14.55
C TRP A 91 13.73 1.58 13.63
N ASN A 92 14.83 2.11 14.19
CA ASN A 92 15.90 2.67 13.37
C ASN A 92 16.62 1.58 12.57
N THR A 93 16.82 0.41 13.17
CA THR A 93 17.37 -0.77 12.51
C THR A 93 16.47 -1.21 11.37
N LEU A 94 15.16 -1.35 11.60
CA LEU A 94 14.19 -1.67 10.53
C LEU A 94 14.26 -0.69 9.36
N LYS A 95 14.27 0.63 9.63
CA LYS A 95 14.38 1.65 8.57
C LYS A 95 15.59 1.44 7.67
N THR A 96 16.75 1.13 8.25
CA THR A 96 17.99 0.91 7.48
C THR A 96 17.98 -0.39 6.65
N LYS A 97 17.05 -1.30 6.93
CA LYS A 97 16.88 -2.53 6.16
C LYS A 97 16.02 -2.34 4.92
N ILE A 98 15.29 -1.22 4.79
CA ILE A 98 14.61 -0.84 3.55
C ILE A 98 15.60 -0.11 2.66
N THR A 99 16.12 -0.79 1.65
CA THR A 99 17.04 -0.19 0.67
C THR A 99 16.29 0.30 -0.57
N GLY A 100 16.96 1.07 -1.43
CA GLY A 100 16.38 1.49 -2.72
C GLY A 100 15.96 0.31 -3.61
N ASP A 101 16.65 -0.82 -3.52
CA ASP A 101 16.25 -2.04 -4.21
C ASP A 101 14.94 -2.58 -3.66
N ASP A 102 14.72 -2.56 -2.34
CA ASP A 102 13.45 -2.98 -1.76
C ASP A 102 12.31 -2.02 -2.08
N LEU A 103 12.62 -0.73 -2.26
CA LEU A 103 11.65 0.29 -2.66
C LEU A 103 11.18 0.11 -4.10
N SER A 104 12.02 -0.44 -4.97
CA SER A 104 11.72 -0.59 -6.39
C SER A 104 11.52 -2.04 -6.82
N ARG A 105 11.66 -3.00 -5.90
CA ARG A 105 11.42 -4.42 -6.15
C ARG A 105 9.93 -4.68 -6.32
N ASN A 106 9.57 -5.03 -7.54
CA ASN A 106 8.29 -5.63 -7.88
C ASN A 106 8.47 -7.07 -8.36
N VAL A 107 7.38 -7.83 -8.26
CA VAL A 107 7.25 -9.19 -8.78
C VAL A 107 6.03 -9.24 -9.67
N ASP A 108 6.14 -9.88 -10.83
CA ASP A 108 4.98 -10.16 -11.68
C ASP A 108 4.07 -11.23 -11.03
N ILE A 109 2.92 -11.48 -11.65
CA ILE A 109 1.96 -12.51 -11.20
C ILE A 109 2.54 -13.92 -11.10
N ASN A 110 3.71 -14.18 -11.70
CA ASN A 110 4.41 -15.46 -11.65
C ASN A 110 5.60 -15.43 -10.65
N GLY A 111 5.77 -14.34 -9.90
CA GLY A 111 6.85 -14.16 -8.95
C GLY A 111 8.18 -13.71 -9.56
N ASN A 112 8.23 -13.36 -10.86
CA ASN A 112 9.46 -12.89 -11.50
C ASN A 112 9.64 -11.40 -11.29
N SER A 113 10.85 -11.00 -10.88
CA SER A 113 11.19 -9.58 -10.82
C SER A 113 11.33 -8.97 -12.22
N ASN A 114 10.87 -7.74 -12.40
CA ASN A 114 11.12 -6.93 -13.60
C ASN A 114 11.72 -5.56 -13.23
N ASP A 115 12.11 -4.78 -14.23
CA ASP A 115 12.77 -3.48 -14.05
C ASP A 115 11.85 -2.29 -14.39
N HIS A 116 10.54 -2.49 -14.52
CA HIS A 116 9.62 -1.46 -14.99
C HIS A 116 9.59 -0.24 -14.07
N ILE A 117 9.56 -0.45 -12.75
CA ILE A 117 9.62 0.65 -11.79
C ILE A 117 10.93 1.42 -11.96
N THR A 118 12.08 0.75 -11.91
CA THR A 118 13.39 1.41 -11.97
C THR A 118 13.67 2.06 -13.32
N LYS A 119 13.04 1.59 -14.40
CA LYS A 119 13.13 2.18 -15.75
C LYS A 119 12.52 3.58 -15.82
N TYR A 120 11.40 3.82 -15.13
CA TYR A 120 10.66 5.07 -15.23
C TYR A 120 10.66 5.92 -13.96
N LEU A 121 10.94 5.32 -12.80
CA LEU A 121 10.85 5.95 -11.50
C LEU A 121 12.18 5.81 -10.72
N SER A 122 12.44 6.79 -9.85
CA SER A 122 13.38 6.68 -8.74
C SER A 122 12.59 6.77 -7.43
N ILE A 123 12.82 5.86 -6.48
CA ILE A 123 12.14 5.86 -5.19
C ILE A 123 13.21 5.84 -4.10
N ASP A 124 13.23 6.89 -3.29
CA ASP A 124 14.22 7.08 -2.24
C ASP A 124 13.53 7.27 -0.88
N GLN A 125 14.06 6.63 0.16
CA GLN A 125 13.68 6.95 1.54
C GLN A 125 14.28 8.32 1.91
N ILE A 126 13.47 9.16 2.54
CA ILE A 126 13.85 10.52 2.95
C ILE A 126 13.57 10.75 4.43
N SER A 127 14.13 11.85 4.98
CA SER A 127 13.82 12.26 6.33
C SER A 127 12.44 12.94 6.42
N TYR A 128 11.91 13.01 7.64
CA TYR A 128 10.66 13.74 7.89
C TYR A 128 10.82 15.24 7.60
N GLU A 129 12.00 15.81 7.86
CA GLU A 129 12.31 17.21 7.61
C GLU A 129 12.27 17.53 6.10
N GLU A 130 12.84 16.66 5.26
CA GLU A 130 12.75 16.81 3.79
C GLU A 130 11.29 16.71 3.31
N TYR A 131 10.52 15.75 3.85
CA TYR A 131 9.10 15.61 3.55
C TYR A 131 8.31 16.89 3.91
N GLN A 132 8.51 17.40 5.12
CA GLN A 132 7.86 18.63 5.60
C GLN A 132 8.30 19.87 4.80
N GLU A 133 9.54 19.91 4.33
CA GLU A 133 10.01 20.95 3.41
C GLU A 133 9.34 20.90 2.05
N ALA A 134 9.21 19.71 1.47
CA ALA A 134 8.51 19.51 0.22
C ALA A 134 7.02 19.86 0.33
N LEU A 135 6.39 19.55 1.47
CA LEU A 135 4.97 19.78 1.75
C LEU A 135 4.60 21.27 1.69
N ARG A 136 5.49 22.16 2.15
CA ARG A 136 5.31 23.63 2.01
C ARG A 136 5.20 24.08 0.55
N ASN A 137 5.67 23.25 -0.38
CA ASN A 137 5.64 23.49 -1.82
C ASN A 137 4.70 22.52 -2.55
N LYS A 138 3.73 21.91 -1.84
CA LYS A 138 2.69 21.07 -2.44
C LYS A 138 2.00 21.79 -3.60
N ILE A 139 1.77 21.05 -4.68
CA ILE A 139 0.90 21.42 -5.79
C ILE A 139 -0.34 20.55 -5.72
N ASP A 140 -1.50 21.17 -5.90
CA ASP A 140 -2.76 20.49 -6.07
C ASP A 140 -3.48 21.05 -7.30
N PHE A 141 -4.01 20.14 -8.12
CA PHE A 141 -4.80 20.48 -9.30
C PHE A 141 -6.27 20.10 -9.16
N LEU A 142 -6.61 19.39 -8.08
CA LEU A 142 -7.99 19.07 -7.73
C LEU A 142 -8.64 20.31 -7.11
N ILE A 143 -9.84 20.62 -7.59
CA ILE A 143 -10.75 21.55 -6.94
C ILE A 143 -11.84 20.71 -6.29
N GLU A 144 -11.85 20.65 -4.97
CA GLU A 144 -12.86 19.95 -4.15
C GLU A 144 -14.18 20.73 -4.10
N ASP A 145 -14.83 20.90 -5.25
CA ASP A 145 -16.13 21.56 -5.37
C ASP A 145 -17.29 20.58 -5.11
N THR A 146 -17.22 19.80 -4.05
CA THR A 146 -18.13 18.66 -3.76
C THR A 146 -19.62 19.03 -3.77
N LEU A 147 -19.96 20.30 -3.52
CA LEU A 147 -21.33 20.81 -3.59
C LEU A 147 -21.86 21.06 -5.02
N ALA A 148 -20.99 21.05 -6.04
CA ALA A 148 -21.38 21.21 -7.44
C ALA A 148 -22.16 19.99 -7.97
N ILE A 149 -21.84 18.79 -7.48
CA ILE A 149 -22.52 17.54 -7.83
C ILE A 149 -22.95 16.83 -6.55
N VAL A 150 -24.21 17.07 -6.17
CA VAL A 150 -24.80 16.49 -4.97
C VAL A 150 -25.49 15.17 -5.32
N LYS A 151 -25.14 14.10 -4.59
CA LYS A 151 -25.80 12.80 -4.70
C LYS A 151 -27.28 12.92 -4.29
N LYS A 152 -28.18 12.45 -5.14
CA LYS A 152 -29.64 12.42 -4.87
C LYS A 152 -30.15 11.01 -5.05
N ASN A 153 -30.78 10.45 -4.01
CA ASN A 153 -31.32 9.09 -4.00
C ASN A 153 -30.30 8.03 -4.47
N GLY A 154 -29.08 8.08 -3.92
CA GLY A 154 -28.00 7.17 -4.29
C GLY A 154 -27.39 7.41 -5.68
N LYS A 155 -27.72 8.51 -6.36
CA LYS A 155 -27.28 8.77 -7.74
C LYS A 155 -26.53 10.09 -7.87
N LEU A 156 -25.31 10.04 -8.41
CA LEU A 156 -24.57 11.19 -8.93
C LEU A 156 -24.93 11.41 -10.40
N THR A 157 -25.05 12.66 -10.82
CA THR A 157 -25.42 13.05 -12.18
C THR A 157 -24.42 14.07 -12.70
N PHE A 158 -23.67 13.69 -13.73
CA PHE A 158 -22.59 14.49 -14.30
C PHE A 158 -23.05 15.07 -15.65
N PRO A 159 -23.23 16.40 -15.75
CA PRO A 159 -23.47 17.04 -17.02
C PRO A 159 -22.15 17.10 -17.80
N CYS A 160 -22.03 16.33 -18.87
CA CYS A 160 -20.98 16.47 -19.87
C CYS A 160 -21.56 17.06 -21.17
N GLU A 161 -20.72 17.65 -22.00
CA GLU A 161 -21.18 18.36 -23.22
C GLU A 161 -21.96 17.45 -24.18
N HIS A 162 -21.47 16.22 -24.42
CA HIS A 162 -22.07 15.31 -25.39
C HIS A 162 -23.13 14.37 -24.79
N LYS A 163 -23.05 14.09 -23.49
CA LYS A 163 -23.97 13.18 -22.79
C LYS A 163 -24.03 13.47 -21.29
N THR A 164 -25.08 13.01 -20.62
CA THR A 164 -25.13 12.95 -19.16
C THR A 164 -24.64 11.59 -18.68
N VAL A 165 -23.71 11.57 -17.72
CA VAL A 165 -23.26 10.34 -17.06
C VAL A 165 -23.96 10.21 -15.71
N TYR A 166 -24.34 8.99 -15.36
CA TYR A 166 -24.94 8.65 -14.07
C TYR A 166 -24.09 7.58 -13.40
N LEU A 167 -23.76 7.80 -12.13
CA LEU A 167 -23.23 6.77 -11.25
C LEU A 167 -24.22 6.57 -10.12
N LYS A 168 -24.65 5.32 -9.92
CA LYS A 168 -25.69 4.97 -8.97
C LYS A 168 -25.13 3.94 -8.01
N ASP A 169 -25.27 4.22 -6.72
CA ASP A 169 -24.96 3.27 -5.66
C ASP A 169 -25.73 1.97 -5.89
N GLN A 170 -25.02 0.85 -5.70
CA GLN A 170 -25.53 -0.50 -5.86
C GLN A 170 -25.52 -1.19 -4.50
N SER A 171 -26.63 -1.84 -4.16
CA SER A 171 -26.68 -2.72 -3.00
C SER A 171 -26.19 -4.10 -3.39
N ASP A 172 -25.73 -4.85 -2.41
CA ASP A 172 -25.42 -6.27 -2.56
C ASP A 172 -26.65 -7.04 -3.08
N SER A 173 -26.36 -8.10 -3.83
CA SER A 173 -27.33 -8.96 -4.47
C SER A 173 -26.79 -10.38 -4.57
N VAL A 174 -27.62 -11.31 -5.06
CA VAL A 174 -27.17 -12.68 -5.30
C VAL A 174 -26.17 -12.76 -6.46
N GLU A 175 -26.24 -11.83 -7.41
CA GLU A 175 -25.36 -11.80 -8.60
C GLU A 175 -24.07 -11.03 -8.36
N ASP A 176 -24.14 -9.97 -7.55
CA ASP A 176 -23.01 -9.18 -7.10
C ASP A 176 -23.07 -9.07 -5.57
N PRO A 177 -22.24 -9.81 -4.83
CA PRO A 177 -22.30 -9.85 -3.38
C PRO A 177 -21.75 -8.59 -2.72
N PHE A 178 -21.24 -7.62 -3.49
CA PHE A 178 -20.59 -6.43 -2.95
C PHE A 178 -21.45 -5.20 -3.18
N SER A 179 -21.65 -4.40 -2.13
CA SER A 179 -22.24 -3.08 -2.30
C SER A 179 -21.19 -2.11 -2.86
N THR A 180 -21.64 -1.16 -3.68
CA THR A 180 -20.78 -0.14 -4.28
C THR A 180 -21.40 1.23 -4.10
N THR A 181 -20.60 2.19 -3.60
CA THR A 181 -21.02 3.58 -3.46
C THR A 181 -20.06 4.52 -4.18
N TYR A 182 -20.62 5.61 -4.72
CA TYR A 182 -19.82 6.60 -5.46
C TYR A 182 -19.79 7.93 -4.74
N ALA A 183 -18.62 8.52 -4.49
CA ALA A 183 -18.48 9.84 -3.90
C ALA A 183 -17.85 10.82 -4.90
N TYR A 184 -18.51 11.96 -5.14
CA TYR A 184 -17.90 13.01 -5.94
C TYR A 184 -16.78 13.69 -5.14
N VAL A 185 -15.55 13.59 -5.65
CA VAL A 185 -14.36 14.13 -4.97
C VAL A 185 -14.14 15.59 -5.37
N GLY A 186 -14.33 15.90 -6.65
CA GLY A 186 -14.10 17.23 -7.19
C GLY A 186 -13.80 17.19 -8.67
N ASN A 187 -13.14 18.21 -9.18
CA ASN A 187 -12.77 18.26 -10.59
C ASN A 187 -11.33 18.71 -10.82
N VAL A 188 -10.79 18.29 -11.97
CA VAL A 188 -9.44 18.62 -12.41
C VAL A 188 -9.55 19.42 -13.71
N PRO A 189 -9.74 20.77 -13.63
CA PRO A 189 -10.06 21.59 -14.80
C PRO A 189 -9.02 21.49 -15.91
N ILE A 190 -7.74 21.38 -15.54
CA ILE A 190 -6.63 21.32 -16.50
C ILE A 190 -6.69 20.08 -17.39
N LEU A 191 -7.30 18.99 -16.92
CA LEU A 191 -7.54 17.76 -17.69
C LEU A 191 -8.96 17.67 -18.24
N ASN A 192 -9.82 18.64 -17.94
CA ASN A 192 -11.24 18.62 -18.28
C ASN A 192 -11.97 17.36 -17.75
N GLN A 193 -11.65 16.95 -16.51
CA GLN A 193 -12.21 15.75 -15.88
C GLN A 193 -12.99 16.09 -14.59
N TYR A 194 -14.05 15.36 -14.31
CA TYR A 194 -14.53 15.14 -12.93
C TYR A 194 -13.74 14.00 -12.30
N LEU A 195 -13.61 13.98 -10.98
CA LEU A 195 -13.03 12.88 -10.20
C LEU A 195 -14.08 12.34 -9.23
N VAL A 196 -14.23 11.02 -9.23
CA VAL A 196 -15.16 10.28 -8.38
C VAL A 196 -14.37 9.18 -7.68
N PHE A 197 -14.69 8.97 -6.41
CA PHE A 197 -14.23 7.81 -5.64
C PHE A 197 -15.31 6.72 -5.71
N GLU A 198 -14.90 5.51 -6.02
CA GLU A 198 -15.70 4.30 -5.98
C GLU A 198 -15.26 3.46 -4.78
N ASP A 199 -16.20 3.24 -3.89
CA ASP A 199 -16.05 2.45 -2.68
C ASP A 199 -16.91 1.19 -2.85
N SER A 200 -16.27 0.10 -3.27
CA SER A 200 -16.85 -1.23 -3.30
C SER A 200 -16.35 -2.00 -2.08
N GLU A 201 -17.19 -2.88 -1.52
CA GLU A 201 -16.79 -3.78 -0.44
C GLU A 201 -15.59 -4.69 -0.82
N ASP A 202 -15.32 -4.84 -2.12
CA ASP A 202 -14.23 -5.67 -2.67
C ASP A 202 -13.03 -4.86 -3.16
N PHE A 203 -13.20 -3.57 -3.47
CA PHE A 203 -12.10 -2.74 -3.95
C PHE A 203 -12.39 -1.24 -3.86
N TYR A 204 -11.31 -0.47 -3.84
CA TYR A 204 -11.35 0.98 -4.00
C TYR A 204 -10.82 1.38 -5.36
N ALA A 205 -11.49 2.34 -6.00
CA ALA A 205 -11.06 2.91 -7.26
C ALA A 205 -11.40 4.41 -7.35
N TYR A 206 -10.75 5.08 -8.29
CA TYR A 206 -11.01 6.45 -8.67
C TYR A 206 -11.33 6.53 -10.15
N ILE A 207 -12.35 7.31 -10.49
CA ILE A 207 -12.86 7.41 -11.85
C ILE A 207 -12.70 8.85 -12.32
N PHE A 208 -11.96 9.05 -13.40
CA PHE A 208 -12.05 10.27 -14.19
C PHE A 208 -13.22 10.19 -15.17
N ILE A 209 -14.04 11.24 -15.20
CA ILE A 209 -15.13 11.40 -16.16
C ILE A 209 -14.87 12.64 -17.02
N ASP A 210 -14.68 12.43 -18.31
CA ASP A 210 -14.37 13.50 -19.26
C ASP A 210 -15.57 14.44 -19.42
N LYS A 211 -15.38 15.73 -19.14
CA LYS A 211 -16.46 16.73 -19.12
C LYS A 211 -17.05 17.00 -20.52
N THR A 212 -16.35 16.65 -21.59
CA THR A 212 -16.86 16.81 -22.96
C THR A 212 -17.60 15.55 -23.40
N THR A 213 -16.95 14.40 -23.32
CA THR A 213 -17.45 13.13 -23.90
C THR A 213 -18.20 12.25 -22.91
N GLY A 214 -18.00 12.43 -21.61
CA GLY A 214 -18.46 11.54 -20.55
C GLY A 214 -17.79 10.15 -20.57
N LYS A 215 -16.62 10.02 -21.20
CA LYS A 215 -15.81 8.81 -21.13
C LYS A 215 -15.26 8.66 -19.70
N GLN A 216 -15.29 7.43 -19.18
CA GLN A 216 -14.76 7.08 -17.87
C GLN A 216 -13.35 6.49 -18.01
N THR A 217 -12.50 6.69 -17.02
CA THR A 217 -11.15 6.11 -16.94
C THR A 217 -10.83 5.84 -15.49
N ASP A 218 -10.59 4.57 -15.20
CA ASP A 218 -10.46 4.06 -13.84
C ASP A 218 -8.99 4.02 -13.41
N PHE A 219 -8.78 4.20 -12.11
CA PHE A 219 -7.49 4.16 -11.44
C PHE A 219 -7.68 3.42 -10.13
N ASP A 220 -6.78 2.48 -9.81
CA ASP A 220 -6.90 1.74 -8.56
C ASP A 220 -6.73 2.68 -7.36
N ARG A 221 -5.84 3.68 -7.45
CA ARG A 221 -5.59 4.64 -6.36
C ARG A 221 -5.71 6.08 -6.85
N PHE A 222 -5.63 7.04 -5.92
CA PHE A 222 -5.84 8.45 -6.24
C PHE A 222 -4.88 8.91 -7.36
N PRO A 223 -5.39 9.53 -8.45
CA PRO A 223 -4.57 9.90 -9.61
C PRO A 223 -3.85 11.24 -9.40
N PHE A 224 -2.66 11.20 -8.81
CA PHE A 224 -1.84 12.40 -8.60
C PHE A 224 -1.26 12.92 -9.92
N LEU A 225 -1.65 14.12 -10.32
CA LEU A 225 -1.17 14.78 -11.55
C LEU A 225 0.19 15.46 -11.30
N SER A 226 1.18 15.14 -12.15
CA SER A 226 2.51 15.74 -12.07
C SER A 226 2.49 17.26 -12.34
N PRO A 227 3.45 18.04 -11.79
CA PRO A 227 3.50 19.49 -11.98
C PRO A 227 3.59 19.95 -13.45
N ASP A 228 4.26 19.15 -14.29
CA ASP A 228 4.39 19.40 -15.73
C ASP A 228 3.15 18.95 -16.53
N LYS A 229 2.17 18.33 -15.86
CA LYS A 229 0.89 17.83 -16.39
C LYS A 229 1.05 16.75 -17.47
N LYS A 230 2.20 16.07 -17.51
CA LYS A 230 2.47 15.01 -18.47
C LYS A 230 2.24 13.62 -17.92
N TYR A 231 2.19 13.48 -16.60
CA TYR A 231 2.13 12.18 -15.95
C TYR A 231 1.09 12.15 -14.83
N ILE A 232 0.55 10.96 -14.60
CA ILE A 232 -0.27 10.65 -13.44
C ILE A 232 0.41 9.49 -12.71
N ILE A 233 0.56 9.62 -11.39
CA ILE A 233 0.99 8.52 -10.52
C ILE A 233 -0.19 8.14 -9.63
N THR A 234 -0.42 6.85 -9.52
CA THR A 234 -1.29 6.25 -8.50
C THR A 234 -0.38 5.44 -7.58
N ILE A 235 -0.57 5.57 -6.27
CA ILE A 235 0.21 4.83 -5.28
C ILE A 235 -0.65 4.65 -4.03
N GLY A 236 -0.56 3.49 -3.39
CA GLY A 236 -1.37 3.17 -2.23
C GLY A 236 -1.16 1.74 -1.76
N ARG A 237 -2.17 1.21 -1.08
CA ARG A 237 -2.23 -0.19 -0.66
C ARG A 237 -3.43 -0.87 -1.29
N ALA A 238 -3.28 -2.04 -1.89
CA ALA A 238 -4.38 -2.97 -2.16
C ALA A 238 -4.84 -3.59 -0.83
N TYR A 239 -6.04 -3.23 -0.35
CA TYR A 239 -6.48 -3.62 0.99
C TYR A 239 -6.85 -5.10 1.08
N GLU A 240 -7.41 -5.67 0.02
CA GLU A 240 -7.75 -7.10 -0.05
C GLU A 240 -6.50 -7.97 -0.22
N ASP A 241 -5.60 -7.59 -1.12
CA ASP A 241 -4.37 -8.35 -1.39
C ASP A 241 -3.25 -8.08 -0.37
N LEU A 242 -3.45 -7.09 0.51
CA LEU A 242 -2.51 -6.63 1.53
C LEU A 242 -1.14 -6.16 0.99
N VAL A 243 -1.02 -5.88 -0.30
CA VAL A 243 0.22 -5.40 -0.95
C VAL A 243 0.21 -3.89 -1.20
N GLY A 244 1.39 -3.29 -1.37
CA GLY A 244 1.47 -1.93 -1.91
C GLY A 244 1.25 -1.95 -3.43
N THR A 245 0.79 -0.86 -4.01
CA THR A 245 0.61 -0.74 -5.46
C THR A 245 1.14 0.58 -5.99
N ILE A 246 1.69 0.57 -7.20
CA ILE A 246 2.12 1.78 -7.90
C ILE A 246 1.90 1.68 -9.41
N SER A 247 1.36 2.75 -9.98
CA SER A 247 1.19 2.86 -11.43
C SER A 247 1.62 4.25 -11.92
N LEU A 248 2.19 4.28 -13.12
CA LEU A 248 2.60 5.50 -13.81
C LEU A 248 1.93 5.54 -15.18
N TYR A 249 1.23 6.64 -15.45
CA TYR A 249 0.59 6.89 -16.73
C TYR A 249 1.18 8.13 -17.38
N ARG A 250 1.41 8.08 -18.69
CA ARG A 250 1.75 9.24 -19.51
C ARG A 250 0.50 9.77 -20.20
N ILE A 251 0.24 11.06 -20.06
CA ILE A 251 -0.84 11.74 -20.78
C ILE A 251 -0.39 11.99 -22.23
N LYS A 252 -1.10 11.38 -23.18
CA LYS A 252 -0.84 11.53 -24.63
C LYS A 252 -1.64 12.67 -25.24
N SER A 253 -2.85 12.91 -24.73
CA SER A 253 -3.72 14.01 -25.12
C SER A 253 -4.73 14.30 -24.01
N ILE A 254 -5.21 15.55 -23.95
CA ILE A 254 -6.27 16.00 -23.03
C ILE A 254 -7.63 16.10 -23.77
N LYS A 255 -7.61 16.31 -25.09
CA LYS A 255 -8.83 16.45 -25.91
C LYS A 255 -8.68 15.66 -27.22
N PRO A 256 -9.15 14.40 -27.29
CA PRO A 256 -9.73 13.61 -26.19
C PRO A 256 -8.69 13.22 -25.13
N PHE A 257 -9.13 12.95 -23.90
CA PHE A 257 -8.25 12.45 -22.85
C PHE A 257 -7.77 11.03 -23.17
N VAL A 258 -6.45 10.86 -23.28
CA VAL A 258 -5.79 9.61 -23.62
C VAL A 258 -4.52 9.47 -22.77
N ILE A 259 -4.39 8.31 -22.13
CA ILE A 259 -3.23 7.95 -21.32
C ILE A 259 -2.59 6.66 -21.84
N GLU A 260 -1.29 6.52 -21.58
CA GLU A 260 -0.46 5.34 -21.85
C GLU A 260 0.09 4.86 -20.51
N THR A 261 -0.19 3.61 -20.13
CA THR A 261 0.38 2.99 -18.92
C THR A 261 1.85 2.65 -19.16
N LEU A 262 2.73 3.13 -18.28
CA LEU A 262 4.16 2.86 -18.31
C LEU A 262 4.61 1.90 -17.21
N VAL A 263 3.96 1.98 -16.04
CA VAL A 263 4.17 1.10 -14.87
C VAL A 263 2.80 0.75 -14.31
N ASN A 264 2.61 -0.51 -13.92
CA ASN A 264 1.45 -0.97 -13.16
C ASN A 264 1.86 -2.24 -12.40
N GLU A 265 2.31 -2.08 -11.16
CA GLU A 265 3.04 -3.12 -10.44
C GLU A 265 2.69 -3.14 -8.95
N ASP A 266 2.76 -4.34 -8.36
CA ASP A 266 2.65 -4.53 -6.92
C ASP A 266 4.01 -4.39 -6.23
N ILE A 267 3.96 -3.94 -4.98
CA ILE A 267 5.10 -3.67 -4.12
C ILE A 267 5.08 -4.69 -2.98
N LYS A 268 6.16 -5.48 -2.89
CA LYS A 268 6.23 -6.62 -1.97
C LYS A 268 6.22 -6.25 -0.49
N TRP A 269 6.93 -5.19 -0.09
CA TRP A 269 7.32 -5.00 1.31
C TRP A 269 6.68 -3.82 2.02
N TRP A 270 6.17 -2.85 1.28
CA TRP A 270 5.74 -1.57 1.83
C TRP A 270 4.55 -1.03 1.07
N ALA A 271 3.82 -0.12 1.71
CA ALA A 271 2.72 0.61 1.11
C ALA A 271 2.68 2.03 1.66
N THR A 272 2.07 2.96 0.90
CA THR A 272 1.86 4.34 1.36
C THR A 272 0.54 4.47 2.12
N TYR A 273 0.48 5.43 3.04
CA TYR A 273 -0.77 5.84 3.66
C TYR A 273 -1.53 6.80 2.73
N ASP A 274 -2.59 6.31 2.08
CA ASP A 274 -3.39 7.04 1.10
C ASP A 274 -4.74 7.55 1.63
N PHE A 275 -4.98 7.43 2.94
CA PHE A 275 -6.23 7.79 3.62
C PHE A 275 -6.02 8.46 5.00
N ASP A 276 -4.81 8.98 5.25
CA ASP A 276 -4.37 9.48 6.57
C ASP A 276 -4.07 10.98 6.57
N GLU A 277 -3.74 11.52 7.75
CA GLU A 277 -3.46 12.95 7.99
C GLU A 277 -2.25 13.48 7.22
N ASP A 278 -1.22 12.65 7.02
CA ASP A 278 -0.06 13.03 6.22
C ASP A 278 -0.38 12.73 4.74
N PRO A 279 -0.45 13.76 3.87
CA PRO A 279 -0.90 13.56 2.52
C PRO A 279 0.19 12.96 1.62
N ILE A 280 -0.26 12.29 0.57
CA ILE A 280 0.57 12.05 -0.62
C ILE A 280 0.44 13.28 -1.52
N PHE A 281 1.54 13.80 -2.05
CA PHE A 281 1.50 15.01 -2.87
C PHE A 281 2.67 15.18 -3.82
N PHE A 282 2.44 15.88 -4.94
CA PHE A 282 3.51 16.43 -5.75
C PHE A 282 4.00 17.75 -5.16
N SER A 283 5.31 17.94 -5.11
CA SER A 283 5.92 19.22 -4.80
C SER A 283 6.32 19.96 -6.09
N LYS A 284 6.53 21.28 -6.01
CA LYS A 284 7.01 22.12 -7.12
C LYS A 284 8.29 21.62 -7.79
N ASN A 285 9.11 20.83 -7.10
CA ASN A 285 10.32 20.25 -7.65
C ASN A 285 10.10 19.06 -8.60
N GLY A 286 8.84 18.64 -8.81
CA GLY A 286 8.51 17.56 -9.76
C GLY A 286 8.48 16.16 -9.13
N SER A 287 8.81 16.02 -7.85
CA SER A 287 8.74 14.74 -7.15
C SER A 287 7.42 14.57 -6.39
N LEU A 288 6.94 13.32 -6.31
CA LEU A 288 5.87 12.91 -5.42
C LEU A 288 6.45 12.53 -4.06
N TYR A 289 5.79 12.89 -2.97
CA TYR A 289 6.18 12.58 -1.60
C TYR A 289 5.05 11.82 -0.93
N ALA A 290 5.39 10.80 -0.15
CA ALA A 290 4.41 9.98 0.54
C ALA A 290 4.93 9.49 1.90
N PRO A 291 4.08 9.45 2.93
CA PRO A 291 4.31 8.61 4.10
C PRO A 291 4.10 7.14 3.75
N MET A 292 4.91 6.26 4.32
CA MET A 292 4.82 4.81 4.10
C MET A 292 5.17 4.00 5.35
N ASN A 293 4.86 2.72 5.29
CA ASN A 293 5.37 1.73 6.24
C ASN A 293 5.59 0.38 5.54
N VAL A 294 6.32 -0.50 6.21
CA VAL A 294 6.29 -1.93 5.86
C VAL A 294 4.90 -2.50 6.12
N ILE A 295 4.46 -3.43 5.27
CA ILE A 295 3.09 -3.97 5.29
C ILE A 295 2.68 -4.49 6.68
N PRO A 296 3.48 -5.31 7.39
CA PRO A 296 3.10 -5.83 8.70
C PRO A 296 3.01 -4.76 9.81
N ASN A 297 3.62 -3.59 9.61
CA ASN A 297 3.60 -2.48 10.58
C ASN A 297 2.69 -1.33 10.15
N PHE A 298 1.90 -1.53 9.08
CA PHE A 298 1.07 -0.48 8.50
C PHE A 298 -0.02 -0.01 9.47
N PHE A 299 -0.65 -0.94 10.20
CA PHE A 299 -1.61 -0.66 11.26
C PHE A 299 -1.01 -0.90 12.65
N ASP A 300 -1.49 -0.18 13.65
CA ASP A 300 -1.19 -0.42 15.07
C ASP A 300 -2.03 -1.56 15.66
N GLU A 301 -1.79 -1.91 16.92
CA GLU A 301 -2.54 -2.94 17.65
C GLU A 301 -4.05 -2.67 17.80
N HIS A 302 -4.50 -1.44 17.49
CA HIS A 302 -5.89 -1.01 17.51
C HIS A 302 -6.49 -0.90 16.11
N ASN A 303 -5.78 -1.38 15.09
CA ASN A 303 -6.15 -1.32 13.69
C ASN A 303 -6.30 0.11 13.14
N ASN A 304 -5.61 1.09 13.74
CA ASN A 304 -5.47 2.43 13.20
C ASN A 304 -4.18 2.55 12.41
N PRO A 305 -4.09 3.49 11.45
CA PRO A 305 -2.83 3.75 10.77
C PRO A 305 -1.69 4.07 11.74
N ASN A 306 -0.58 3.34 11.61
CA ASN A 306 0.54 3.49 12.50
C ASN A 306 1.16 4.90 12.36
N LYS A 307 1.33 5.60 13.49
CA LYS A 307 1.91 6.94 13.55
C LYS A 307 3.44 6.94 13.42
N GLN A 308 4.09 5.79 13.62
CA GLN A 308 5.52 5.62 13.39
C GLN A 308 5.79 5.30 11.92
N ARG A 309 6.24 6.30 11.14
CA ARG A 309 6.28 6.26 9.68
C ARG A 309 7.67 6.44 9.10
N MET A 310 7.84 5.91 7.89
CA MET A 310 8.92 6.27 6.98
C MET A 310 8.36 7.22 5.90
N TYR A 311 9.24 7.92 5.20
CA TYR A 311 8.85 8.85 4.14
C TYR A 311 9.65 8.54 2.89
N ILE A 312 9.01 8.68 1.74
CA ILE A 312 9.62 8.47 0.44
C ILE A 312 9.43 9.66 -0.48
N LYS A 313 10.34 9.73 -1.43
CA LYS A 313 10.33 10.64 -2.57
C LYS A 313 10.38 9.82 -3.85
N ILE A 314 9.50 10.14 -4.77
CA ILE A 314 9.38 9.48 -6.07
C ILE A 314 9.66 10.50 -7.17
N GLY A 315 10.69 10.24 -7.98
CA GLY A 315 11.02 11.01 -9.18
C GLY A 315 10.61 10.27 -10.44
N ILE A 316 10.20 11.00 -11.48
CA ILE A 316 9.96 10.48 -12.82
C ILE A 316 11.22 10.74 -13.66
N LYS A 317 11.73 9.71 -14.35
CA LYS A 317 12.98 9.75 -15.13
C LYS A 317 12.81 10.25 -16.56
#